data_AF-A0A1G6MND0-F1
#
_entry.id   AF-A0A1G6MND0-F1
#
_cell.length_a   1.000
_cell.length_b   1.000
_cell.length_c   1.000
_cell.angle_alpha   90.00
_cell.angle_beta   90.00
_cell.angle_gamma   90.00
#
_symmetry.space_group_name_H-M   'P 1'
#
loop_
_entity.id
_entity.type
_entity.pdbx_description
1 polymer ?
#
loop_
_entity_poly.entity_id
_entity_poly.type
_entity_poly.pdbx_seq_one_letter_code
_entity_poly.pdbx_strand_id
1 'polypeptide(L)'
;MNVLEKAKLIQELNQLIEGLEQRSLSFFEIARSKARIKDIFALCDEPIFKKQVLQFKSHIQPEKAATDFAAKTLFQLSFRGVFQQDKALEQALYQYPDYGWAILYDPQLGWQIWLIPAANRTALISEWDNLENAYHWMLQQQQDYGCLKTDYELKQIDNLIVPKLTNVLTETEITLNTSADELQNMAQNEPSNSMDVSTAGVYSAQEPIATDASAQQNQQPIWTQKKSSIVTEPELPIVASPPAETDAENTALLSSITKDVPETLQLNQYVASIHALPSEEASLQQLYRLEIPSLPELAPYLDILVHAANLENWQHHPVYLAEQINQHGGFVRYVALLGAENQTQAMRLMQLLNAPYQHAMAAIRQMSWIDLADRLSSLESLFDAYTHKAIRIWNDENYMSFIPAQLIQTQKIIQFDESVANIQTPLLLLKERQKIRIIHGQKRLALSPTESAYPYFLLERHHGISWQMIQMIIAQFRSPINCRELYKEIQKHISD
;
A
#
# COMPACT_ATOMS: atom_id res chain seq x y z
N MET A 1 -0.87 27.51 19.96
CA MET A 1 0.60 27.63 19.81
C MET A 1 0.93 28.92 19.09
N ASN A 2 1.66 29.81 19.75
CA ASN A 2 2.11 31.11 19.24
C ASN A 2 3.14 30.90 18.10
N VAL A 3 3.24 31.86 17.17
CA VAL A 3 4.23 31.88 16.08
C VAL A 3 5.66 31.70 16.62
N LEU A 4 5.98 32.31 17.76
CA LEU A 4 7.31 32.21 18.38
C LEU A 4 7.60 30.83 19.00
N GLU A 5 6.56 30.11 19.43
CA GLU A 5 6.65 28.70 19.88
C GLU A 5 6.80 27.76 18.68
N LYS A 6 6.03 27.99 17.60
CA LYS A 6 6.18 27.26 16.33
C LYS A 6 7.61 27.39 15.78
N ALA A 7 8.17 28.60 15.75
CA ALA A 7 9.54 28.81 15.30
C ALA A 7 10.57 28.04 16.14
N LYS A 8 10.43 28.04 17.47
CA LYS A 8 11.30 27.26 18.37
C LYS A 8 11.15 25.75 18.17
N LEU A 9 9.93 25.23 18.01
CA LEU A 9 9.70 23.80 17.78
C LEU A 9 10.21 23.34 16.42
N ILE A 10 10.13 24.18 15.38
CA ILE A 10 10.73 23.89 14.06
C ILE A 10 12.27 23.85 14.18
N GLN A 11 12.86 24.79 14.93
CA GLN A 11 14.31 24.79 15.19
C GLN A 11 14.76 23.58 16.01
N GLU A 12 14.00 23.20 17.05
CA GLU A 12 14.24 22.00 17.86
C GLU A 12 14.11 20.72 17.02
N LEU A 13 13.07 20.62 16.17
CA LEU A 13 12.86 19.49 15.27
C LEU A 13 14.03 19.32 14.30
N ASN A 14 14.48 20.41 13.67
CA ASN A 14 15.61 20.38 12.74
C ASN A 14 16.91 19.94 13.45
N GLN A 15 17.19 20.44 14.65
CA GLN A 15 18.36 20.01 15.45
C GLN A 15 18.28 18.53 15.87
N LEU A 16 17.09 18.03 16.20
CA LEU A 16 16.87 16.62 16.54
C LEU A 16 17.03 15.70 15.33
N ILE A 17 16.61 16.14 14.13
CA ILE A 17 16.79 15.41 12.87
C ILE A 17 18.27 15.40 12.47
N GLU A 18 18.91 16.58 12.43
CA GLU A 18 20.33 16.73 12.06
C GLU A 18 21.26 15.93 13.00
N GLY A 19 20.95 15.91 14.31
CA GLY A 19 21.65 15.06 15.28
C GLY A 19 21.39 13.56 15.09
N LEU A 20 20.23 13.14 14.57
CA LEU A 20 19.94 11.74 14.25
C LEU A 20 20.61 11.27 12.96
N GLU A 21 20.87 12.18 12.02
CA GLU A 21 21.55 11.90 10.75
C GLU A 21 23.07 11.82 10.93
N GLN A 22 23.65 12.65 11.80
CA GLN A 22 25.05 12.53 12.21
C GLN A 22 25.23 11.34 13.17
N ARG A 23 25.77 10.22 12.66
CA ARG A 23 25.92 8.91 13.34
C ARG A 23 26.83 8.87 14.60
N SER A 24 27.05 9.99 15.29
CA SER A 24 27.86 10.08 16.52
C SER A 24 27.04 9.90 17.81
N LEU A 25 25.71 9.98 17.75
CA LEU A 25 24.85 9.78 18.94
C LEU A 25 24.79 8.33 19.41
N SER A 26 24.73 8.13 20.73
CA SER A 26 24.50 6.81 21.32
C SER A 26 23.09 6.28 21.03
N PHE A 27 22.89 4.96 21.08
CA PHE A 27 21.56 4.36 20.89
C PHE A 27 20.48 4.91 21.84
N PHE A 28 20.87 5.31 23.06
CA PHE A 28 19.97 5.95 24.02
C PHE A 28 19.54 7.35 23.57
N GLU A 29 20.46 8.15 23.05
CA GLU A 29 20.17 9.49 22.53
C GLU A 29 19.36 9.42 21.23
N ILE A 30 19.64 8.45 20.35
CA ILE A 30 18.84 8.17 19.16
C ILE A 30 17.39 7.84 19.53
N ALA A 31 17.18 6.99 20.54
CA ALA A 31 15.84 6.68 21.05
C ALA A 31 15.16 7.92 21.65
N ARG A 32 15.89 8.73 22.43
CA ARG A 32 15.37 9.97 23.04
C ARG A 32 14.97 11.02 22.00
N SER A 33 15.80 11.23 20.97
CA SER A 33 15.50 12.18 19.90
C SER A 33 14.32 11.72 19.04
N LYS A 34 14.22 10.42 18.72
CA LYS A 34 13.06 9.86 18.00
C LYS A 34 11.77 9.93 18.81
N ALA A 35 11.82 9.75 20.13
CA ALA A 35 10.68 9.97 21.01
C ALA A 35 10.26 11.45 20.99
N ARG A 36 11.22 12.37 21.19
CA ARG A 36 10.94 13.81 21.22
C ARG A 36 10.37 14.34 19.91
N ILE A 37 10.83 13.85 18.75
CA ILE A 37 10.25 14.18 17.44
C ILE A 37 8.78 13.76 17.36
N LYS A 38 8.42 12.57 17.87
CA LYS A 38 7.00 12.14 17.91
C LYS A 38 6.16 13.04 18.81
N ASP A 39 6.70 13.48 19.94
CA ASP A 39 6.02 14.44 20.83
C ASP A 39 5.78 15.79 20.12
N ILE A 40 6.76 16.30 19.37
CA ILE A 40 6.63 17.53 18.58
C ILE A 40 5.56 17.39 17.49
N PHE A 41 5.46 16.25 16.82
CA PHE A 41 4.38 15.99 15.87
C PHE A 41 3.00 15.89 16.55
N ALA A 42 2.89 15.26 17.71
CA ALA A 42 1.66 15.23 18.49
C ALA A 42 1.20 16.64 18.95
N LEU A 43 2.14 17.56 19.16
CA LEU A 43 1.87 18.99 19.43
C LEU A 43 1.45 19.80 18.18
N CYS A 44 1.68 19.28 16.98
CA CYS A 44 1.42 19.96 15.70
C CYS A 44 0.16 19.45 14.94
N ASP A 45 -0.50 18.42 15.46
CA ASP A 45 -1.64 17.72 14.86
C ASP A 45 -2.88 18.65 14.74
N GLU A 46 -3.18 19.19 13.55
CA GLU A 46 -4.26 20.18 13.38
C GLU A 46 -5.69 19.59 13.57
N PRO A 47 -6.60 20.31 14.27
CA PRO A 47 -7.93 19.79 14.60
C PRO A 47 -8.87 19.64 13.39
N ILE A 48 -8.61 20.33 12.27
CA ILE A 48 -9.49 20.36 11.09
C ILE A 48 -9.60 18.97 10.44
N PHE A 49 -8.46 18.28 10.25
CA PHE A 49 -8.44 16.94 9.64
C PHE A 49 -9.05 15.87 10.55
N LYS A 50 -8.92 16.01 11.88
CA LYS A 50 -9.52 15.09 12.85
C LYS A 50 -11.06 15.12 12.79
N LYS A 51 -11.65 16.30 12.64
CA LYS A 51 -13.12 16.49 12.55
C LYS A 51 -13.76 15.79 11.36
N GLN A 52 -13.21 15.97 10.15
CA GLN A 52 -13.74 15.35 8.94
C GLN A 52 -13.62 13.81 8.96
N VAL A 53 -12.49 13.29 9.46
CA VAL A 53 -12.26 11.84 9.58
C VAL A 53 -13.17 11.21 10.64
N LEU A 54 -13.44 11.90 11.76
CA LEU A 54 -14.37 11.42 12.78
C LEU A 54 -15.80 11.35 12.25
N GLN A 55 -16.30 12.43 11.63
CA GLN A 55 -17.65 12.47 11.03
C GLN A 55 -17.86 11.32 10.03
N PHE A 56 -16.90 11.10 9.12
CA PHE A 56 -16.98 9.99 8.16
C PHE A 56 -17.00 8.62 8.85
N LYS A 57 -16.11 8.38 9.83
CA LYS A 57 -16.06 7.11 10.56
C LYS A 57 -17.34 6.84 11.35
N SER A 58 -17.91 7.86 11.98
CA SER A 58 -19.15 7.77 12.76
C SER A 58 -20.37 7.36 11.92
N HIS A 59 -20.36 7.57 10.59
CA HIS A 59 -21.40 7.08 9.69
C HIS A 59 -21.19 5.64 9.21
N ILE A 60 -19.94 5.21 8.98
CA ILE A 60 -19.64 3.88 8.39
C ILE A 60 -19.45 2.79 9.46
N GLN A 61 -18.89 3.14 10.63
CA GLN A 61 -18.62 2.22 11.73
C GLN A 61 -18.86 2.93 13.09
N PRO A 62 -20.11 3.26 13.45
CA PRO A 62 -20.43 4.11 14.59
C PRO A 62 -19.79 3.64 15.91
N GLU A 63 -20.03 2.40 16.33
CA GLU A 63 -19.49 1.86 17.59
C GLU A 63 -17.97 1.92 17.66
N LYS A 64 -17.30 1.59 16.55
CA LYS A 64 -15.84 1.67 16.45
C LYS A 64 -15.35 3.11 16.47
N ALA A 65 -16.04 4.03 15.79
CA ALA A 65 -15.67 5.45 15.78
C ALA A 65 -15.79 6.08 17.17
N ALA A 66 -16.87 5.77 17.90
CA ALA A 66 -17.07 6.20 19.27
C ALA A 66 -16.06 5.57 20.26
N THR A 67 -15.69 4.31 20.06
CA THR A 67 -14.63 3.64 20.84
C THR A 67 -13.24 4.23 20.54
N ASP A 68 -12.88 4.39 19.26
CA ASP A 68 -11.64 5.05 18.79
C ASP A 68 -11.55 6.53 19.25
N PHE A 69 -12.69 7.17 19.50
CA PHE A 69 -12.80 8.52 20.03
C PHE A 69 -12.59 8.54 21.55
N ALA A 70 -13.33 7.71 22.30
CA ALA A 70 -13.20 7.59 23.75
C ALA A 70 -11.77 7.22 24.18
N ALA A 71 -11.09 6.35 23.42
CA ALA A 71 -9.70 5.97 23.63
C ALA A 71 -8.66 7.10 23.44
N LYS A 72 -9.08 8.29 23.01
CA LYS A 72 -8.24 9.49 22.87
C LYS A 72 -8.60 10.60 23.87
N THR A 73 -9.57 10.34 24.74
CA THR A 73 -9.98 11.28 25.80
C THR A 73 -9.07 11.16 27.01
N LEU A 74 -9.19 12.10 27.96
CA LEU A 74 -8.53 12.02 29.26
C LEU A 74 -9.29 11.13 30.26
N PHE A 75 -10.34 10.45 29.81
CA PHE A 75 -11.34 9.75 30.63
C PHE A 75 -11.56 8.31 30.13
N GLN A 76 -10.57 7.69 29.49
CA GLN A 76 -10.69 6.34 28.92
C GLN A 76 -10.93 5.27 30.00
N LEU A 77 -10.36 5.40 31.19
CA LEU A 77 -10.52 4.46 32.30
C LEU A 77 -11.87 4.62 33.02
N SER A 78 -12.51 5.78 32.92
CA SER A 78 -13.88 6.02 33.40
C SER A 78 -14.95 5.75 32.33
N PHE A 79 -14.55 5.45 31.09
CA PHE A 79 -15.47 5.03 30.03
C PHE A 79 -16.03 3.62 30.30
N ARG A 80 -17.30 3.40 29.96
CA ARG A 80 -18.01 2.11 30.14
C ARG A 80 -18.44 1.44 28.83
N GLY A 81 -18.28 2.12 27.69
CA GLY A 81 -18.57 1.56 26.37
C GLY A 81 -19.58 2.36 25.55
N VAL A 82 -19.87 1.82 24.36
CA VAL A 82 -20.87 2.34 23.42
C VAL A 82 -22.03 1.35 23.37
N PHE A 83 -23.26 1.85 23.41
CA PHE A 83 -24.47 1.05 23.50
C PHE A 83 -25.55 1.56 22.54
N GLN A 84 -26.48 0.68 22.17
CA GLN A 84 -27.68 1.01 21.38
C GLN A 84 -28.98 0.89 22.21
N GLN A 85 -28.87 0.59 23.51
CA GLN A 85 -30.02 0.34 24.39
C GLN A 85 -29.76 0.93 25.79
N ASP A 86 -30.65 1.81 26.21
CA ASP A 86 -30.60 2.57 27.47
C ASP A 86 -30.37 1.64 28.67
N LYS A 87 -31.11 0.53 28.76
CA LYS A 87 -31.03 -0.43 29.87
C LYS A 87 -29.66 -1.10 30.00
N ALA A 88 -29.00 -1.39 28.88
CA ALA A 88 -27.68 -2.03 28.89
C ALA A 88 -26.60 -1.02 29.31
N LEU A 89 -26.72 0.21 28.83
CA LEU A 89 -25.87 1.33 29.21
C LEU A 89 -26.03 1.68 30.69
N GLU A 90 -27.28 1.76 31.17
CA GLU A 90 -27.62 2.05 32.56
C GLU A 90 -26.98 1.01 33.49
N GLN A 91 -27.17 -0.28 33.19
CA GLN A 91 -26.52 -1.37 33.94
C GLN A 91 -24.99 -1.24 33.99
N ALA A 92 -24.35 -0.91 32.85
CA ALA A 92 -22.90 -0.76 32.78
C ALA A 92 -22.36 0.47 33.55
N LEU A 93 -23.12 1.57 33.61
CA LEU A 93 -22.78 2.75 34.43
C LEU A 93 -22.95 2.45 35.93
N TYR A 94 -24.10 1.89 36.32
CA TYR A 94 -24.41 1.65 37.73
C TYR A 94 -23.64 0.48 38.36
N GLN A 95 -23.01 -0.38 37.55
CA GLN A 95 -22.06 -1.39 38.04
C GLN A 95 -20.83 -0.78 38.72
N TYR A 96 -20.42 0.44 38.33
CA TYR A 96 -19.29 1.17 38.91
C TYR A 96 -19.71 2.60 39.26
N PRO A 97 -20.50 2.77 40.34
CA PRO A 97 -21.32 3.96 40.53
C PRO A 97 -20.54 5.20 41.00
N ASP A 98 -19.26 5.07 41.37
CA ASP A 98 -18.47 6.16 41.93
C ASP A 98 -18.19 7.28 40.91
N TYR A 99 -17.89 6.91 39.67
CA TYR A 99 -17.63 7.82 38.53
C TYR A 99 -17.59 7.00 37.23
N GLY A 100 -18.16 7.53 36.16
CA GLY A 100 -18.14 6.87 34.86
C GLY A 100 -18.95 7.58 33.79
N TRP A 101 -18.68 7.26 32.54
CA TRP A 101 -19.44 7.78 31.40
C TRP A 101 -19.58 6.72 30.29
N ALA A 102 -20.65 6.83 29.50
CA ALA A 102 -20.98 5.91 28.42
C ALA A 102 -21.62 6.68 27.25
N ILE A 103 -21.56 6.09 26.06
CA ILE A 103 -22.17 6.66 24.85
C ILE A 103 -23.36 5.79 24.44
N LEU A 104 -24.53 6.43 24.29
CA LEU A 104 -25.69 5.87 23.60
C LEU A 104 -25.66 6.33 22.13
N TYR A 105 -25.93 5.41 21.21
CA TYR A 105 -26.02 5.68 19.77
C TYR A 105 -27.38 5.27 19.23
N ASP A 106 -28.06 6.20 18.54
CA ASP A 106 -29.27 5.95 17.79
C ASP A 106 -29.07 6.42 16.33
N PRO A 107 -29.39 5.61 15.30
CA PRO A 107 -29.18 5.98 13.90
C PRO A 107 -29.99 7.18 13.39
N GLN A 108 -31.07 7.58 14.07
CA GLN A 108 -31.94 8.70 13.69
C GLN A 108 -31.70 9.96 14.54
N LEU A 109 -31.41 9.80 15.84
CA LEU A 109 -31.19 10.90 16.78
C LEU A 109 -29.71 11.28 16.94
N GLY A 110 -28.78 10.34 16.68
CA GLY A 110 -27.34 10.58 16.73
C GLY A 110 -26.69 10.02 17.99
N TRP A 111 -26.02 10.88 18.75
CA TRP A 111 -25.18 10.50 19.89
C TRP A 111 -25.65 11.19 21.16
N GLN A 112 -25.67 10.44 22.25
CA GLN A 112 -25.97 10.95 23.58
C GLN A 112 -24.94 10.41 24.58
N ILE A 113 -24.46 11.26 25.48
CA ILE A 113 -23.54 10.86 26.55
C ILE A 113 -24.28 10.82 27.88
N TRP A 114 -24.08 9.73 28.61
CA TRP A 114 -24.55 9.54 29.97
C TRP A 114 -23.35 9.54 30.92
N LEU A 115 -23.50 10.18 32.06
CA LEU A 115 -22.43 10.54 32.98
C LEU A 115 -22.90 10.33 34.42
N ILE A 116 -22.31 9.39 35.17
CA ILE A 116 -22.63 9.20 36.58
C ILE A 116 -21.70 10.05 37.46
N PRO A 117 -22.23 11.03 38.24
CA PRO A 117 -21.39 12.04 38.89
C PRO A 117 -20.90 11.68 40.29
N ALA A 118 -21.54 10.72 40.95
CA ALA A 118 -21.16 10.14 42.23
C ALA A 118 -22.03 8.92 42.52
N ALA A 119 -21.58 8.08 43.46
CA ALA A 119 -22.38 6.96 43.95
C ALA A 119 -23.77 7.40 44.44
N ASN A 120 -24.79 6.61 44.11
CA ASN A 120 -26.20 6.84 44.43
C ASN A 120 -26.82 8.13 43.84
N ARG A 121 -26.25 8.70 42.78
CA ARG A 121 -26.89 9.77 41.99
C ARG A 121 -27.47 9.26 40.67
N THR A 122 -28.48 9.96 40.16
CA THR A 122 -28.97 9.79 38.78
C THR A 122 -27.88 10.20 37.80
N ALA A 123 -27.72 9.47 36.71
CA ALA A 123 -26.85 9.87 35.61
C ALA A 123 -27.33 11.22 35.03
N LEU A 124 -26.38 12.10 34.73
CA LEU A 124 -26.59 13.26 33.87
C LEU A 124 -26.58 12.78 32.43
N ILE A 125 -27.48 13.31 31.60
CA ILE A 125 -27.69 12.85 30.23
C ILE A 125 -27.63 14.07 29.30
N SER A 126 -26.89 13.97 28.19
CA SER A 126 -26.84 15.02 27.18
C SER A 126 -28.11 15.06 26.32
N GLU A 127 -28.33 16.18 25.62
CA GLU A 127 -29.19 16.15 24.44
C GLU A 127 -28.57 15.27 23.33
N TRP A 128 -29.39 14.87 22.37
CA TRP A 128 -28.96 14.14 21.18
C TRP A 128 -28.30 15.08 20.17
N ASP A 129 -27.06 14.81 19.79
CA ASP A 129 -26.29 15.61 18.81
C ASP A 129 -25.21 14.74 18.12
N ASN A 130 -24.29 15.35 17.40
CA ASN A 130 -23.04 14.74 16.97
C ASN A 130 -22.10 14.47 18.16
N LEU A 131 -21.22 13.48 18.00
CA LEU A 131 -20.34 12.99 19.06
C LEU A 131 -19.40 14.06 19.64
N GLU A 132 -18.95 15.05 18.85
CA GLU A 132 -18.10 16.13 19.36
C GLU A 132 -18.88 17.07 20.29
N ASN A 133 -20.11 17.44 19.93
CA ASN A 133 -20.96 18.30 20.74
C ASN A 133 -21.42 17.61 22.04
N ALA A 134 -21.83 16.34 21.95
CA ALA A 134 -22.18 15.55 23.15
C ALA A 134 -20.99 15.42 24.11
N TYR A 135 -19.77 15.26 23.58
CA TYR A 135 -18.55 15.26 24.39
C TYR A 135 -18.19 16.64 24.97
N HIS A 136 -18.41 17.73 24.22
CA HIS A 136 -18.27 19.09 24.76
C HIS A 136 -19.23 19.37 25.91
N TRP A 137 -20.48 18.89 25.84
CA TRP A 137 -21.41 18.93 26.97
C TRP A 137 -20.87 18.17 28.18
N MET A 138 -20.28 16.98 27.99
CA MET A 138 -19.68 16.20 29.08
C MET A 138 -18.52 16.95 29.75
N LEU A 139 -17.66 17.61 28.96
CA LEU A 139 -16.59 18.47 29.49
C LEU A 139 -17.13 19.66 30.31
N GLN A 140 -18.28 20.22 29.92
CA GLN A 140 -18.94 21.27 30.70
C GLN A 140 -19.48 20.71 32.03
N GLN A 141 -20.17 19.56 32.02
CA GLN A 141 -20.61 18.91 33.26
C GLN A 141 -19.44 18.55 34.18
N GLN A 142 -18.30 18.16 33.61
CA GLN A 142 -17.06 17.93 34.36
C GLN A 142 -16.53 19.21 35.02
N GLN A 143 -16.58 20.34 34.33
CA GLN A 143 -16.17 21.63 34.88
C GLN A 143 -17.10 22.12 35.99
N ASP A 144 -18.42 21.89 35.84
CA ASP A 144 -19.43 22.36 36.80
C ASP A 144 -19.56 21.47 38.05
N TYR A 145 -19.34 20.16 37.92
CA TYR A 145 -19.59 19.18 39.00
C TYR A 145 -18.38 18.35 39.45
N GLY A 146 -17.26 18.33 38.72
CA GLY A 146 -16.07 17.54 39.09
C GLY A 146 -16.31 16.03 39.19
N CYS A 147 -17.14 15.50 38.28
CA CYS A 147 -17.75 14.17 38.34
C CYS A 147 -16.86 13.00 37.89
N LEU A 148 -15.95 13.23 36.95
CA LEU A 148 -14.99 12.25 36.46
C LEU A 148 -13.60 12.52 37.01
N LYS A 149 -12.86 11.44 37.27
CA LYS A 149 -11.40 11.48 37.41
C LYS A 149 -10.76 11.23 36.06
N THR A 150 -9.70 11.97 35.77
CA THR A 150 -8.86 11.73 34.60
C THR A 150 -8.08 10.43 34.76
N ASP A 151 -7.65 9.85 33.64
CA ASP A 151 -6.86 8.61 33.63
C ASP A 151 -5.52 8.76 34.38
N TYR A 152 -5.02 10.00 34.50
CA TYR A 152 -3.85 10.32 35.29
C TYR A 152 -4.13 10.22 36.80
N GLU A 153 -5.24 10.82 37.27
CA GLU A 153 -5.67 10.74 38.68
C GLU A 153 -6.01 9.31 39.07
N LEU A 154 -6.63 8.53 38.18
CA LEU A 154 -6.92 7.12 38.42
C LEU A 154 -5.63 6.29 38.54
N LYS A 155 -4.69 6.44 37.61
CA LYS A 155 -3.36 5.80 37.69
C LYS A 155 -2.57 6.26 38.92
N GLN A 156 -2.73 7.50 39.39
CA GLN A 156 -2.12 7.93 40.65
C GLN A 156 -2.76 7.26 41.87
N ILE A 157 -4.09 7.12 41.89
CA ILE A 157 -4.80 6.40 42.96
C ILE A 157 -4.34 4.94 43.01
N ASP A 158 -4.28 4.24 41.88
CA ASP A 158 -3.77 2.87 41.80
C ASP A 158 -2.30 2.80 42.26
N ASN A 159 -1.43 3.69 41.78
CA ASN A 159 -0.02 3.77 42.19
C ASN A 159 0.20 4.28 43.63
N LEU A 160 -0.84 4.75 44.33
CA LEU A 160 -0.79 5.07 45.76
C LEU A 160 -1.36 3.94 46.63
N ILE A 161 -2.24 3.10 46.05
CA ILE A 161 -2.81 1.91 46.70
C ILE A 161 -1.83 0.73 46.63
N VAL A 162 -1.23 0.48 45.47
CA VAL A 162 -0.28 -0.63 45.26
C VAL A 162 0.88 -0.61 46.27
N PRO A 163 1.71 0.46 46.40
CA PRO A 163 2.79 0.47 47.37
C PRO A 163 2.32 0.58 48.83
N LYS A 164 1.07 1.02 49.10
CA LYS A 164 0.50 0.93 50.44
C LYS A 164 0.14 -0.50 50.83
N LEU A 165 -0.35 -1.32 49.91
CA LEU A 165 -0.54 -2.76 50.15
C LEU A 165 0.81 -3.48 50.29
N THR A 166 1.81 -3.16 49.46
CA THR A 166 3.15 -3.78 49.58
C THR A 166 3.88 -3.39 50.87
N ASN A 167 3.72 -2.15 51.36
CA ASN A 167 4.34 -1.71 52.62
C ASN A 167 3.59 -2.19 53.88
N VAL A 168 2.31 -2.57 53.77
CA VAL A 168 1.58 -3.20 54.90
C VAL A 168 1.87 -4.70 54.99
N LEU A 169 2.17 -5.36 53.86
CA LEU A 169 2.47 -6.80 53.82
C LEU A 169 3.95 -7.14 54.11
N THR A 170 4.87 -6.17 54.07
CA THR A 170 6.30 -6.41 54.34
C THR A 170 6.73 -6.24 55.79
N GLU A 171 5.85 -5.78 56.70
CA GLU A 171 6.14 -5.68 58.14
C GLU A 171 5.66 -6.91 58.97
N THR A 172 5.13 -7.97 58.34
CA THR A 172 4.52 -9.11 59.07
C THR A 172 5.20 -10.48 58.93
N GLU A 173 6.36 -10.59 58.26
CA GLU A 173 7.10 -11.86 58.15
C GLU A 173 8.52 -11.77 58.77
N ILE A 174 8.57 -11.62 60.09
CA ILE A 174 9.67 -12.17 60.90
C ILE A 174 9.11 -13.31 61.76
N THR A 175 9.02 -14.51 61.19
CA THR A 175 9.39 -15.81 61.80
C THR A 175 8.79 -16.96 60.98
N LEU A 176 9.65 -17.76 60.34
CA LEU A 176 9.80 -19.20 60.61
C LEU A 176 10.73 -19.84 59.55
N ASN A 177 11.90 -20.27 59.99
CA ASN A 177 12.72 -21.21 59.23
C ASN A 177 12.02 -22.58 59.18
N THR A 178 12.27 -23.40 58.15
CA THR A 178 13.28 -24.50 58.18
C THR A 178 13.04 -25.50 57.01
N SER A 179 14.12 -25.91 56.33
CA SER A 179 14.36 -27.09 55.44
C SER A 179 13.17 -27.93 54.89
N ALA A 180 13.02 -28.14 53.58
CA ALA A 180 13.81 -29.01 52.66
C ALA A 180 13.21 -30.43 52.48
N ASP A 181 13.83 -31.22 51.59
CA ASP A 181 13.46 -32.56 51.07
C ASP A 181 12.26 -32.52 50.08
N GLU A 182 12.40 -32.72 48.77
CA GLU A 182 12.99 -33.81 47.93
C GLU A 182 11.93 -34.79 47.38
N LEU A 183 12.19 -35.32 46.17
CA LEU A 183 11.41 -36.32 45.40
C LEU A 183 10.06 -35.79 44.80
N GLN A 184 9.83 -35.64 43.49
CA GLN A 184 10.28 -36.29 42.25
C GLN A 184 9.54 -37.60 41.88
N ASN A 185 9.05 -37.66 40.63
CA ASN A 185 8.46 -38.83 39.92
C ASN A 185 7.04 -39.28 40.39
N MET A 186 6.17 -39.87 39.55
CA MET A 186 6.13 -40.10 38.10
C MET A 186 4.68 -40.40 37.63
N ALA A 187 4.43 -40.24 36.33
CA ALA A 187 3.37 -40.82 35.47
C ALA A 187 2.23 -41.71 36.06
N GLN A 188 1.00 -41.54 35.58
CA GLN A 188 0.33 -42.49 34.65
C GLN A 188 -1.15 -42.14 34.32
N ASN A 189 -1.51 -42.41 33.05
CA ASN A 189 -2.79 -42.92 32.51
C ASN A 189 -4.14 -42.20 32.73
N GLU A 190 -4.86 -41.99 31.62
CA GLU A 190 -6.33 -41.95 31.58
C GLU A 190 -6.96 -43.28 32.07
N PRO A 191 -8.29 -43.32 32.26
CA PRO A 191 -9.09 -43.92 31.18
C PRO A 191 -10.47 -43.27 30.92
N SER A 192 -10.90 -43.28 29.65
CA SER A 192 -12.25 -43.68 29.14
C SER A 192 -13.52 -42.98 29.71
N ASN A 193 -14.65 -42.75 29.01
CA ASN A 193 -15.23 -43.14 27.71
C ASN A 193 -16.52 -42.25 27.52
N SER A 194 -17.37 -42.25 26.47
CA SER A 194 -17.51 -42.87 25.12
C SER A 194 -18.71 -42.17 24.40
N MET A 195 -18.96 -42.45 23.11
CA MET A 195 -20.17 -42.13 22.32
C MET A 195 -20.35 -40.64 21.94
N ASP A 196 -20.15 -40.19 20.70
CA ASP A 196 -20.17 -40.81 19.36
C ASP A 196 -21.56 -41.28 18.86
N VAL A 197 -22.08 -40.58 17.84
CA VAL A 197 -22.85 -41.16 16.73
C VAL A 197 -22.44 -40.45 15.43
N SER A 198 -21.82 -41.21 14.54
CA SER A 198 -21.57 -40.83 13.15
C SER A 198 -22.66 -41.39 12.21
N THR A 199 -22.86 -40.76 11.05
CA THR A 199 -23.43 -41.44 9.86
C THR A 199 -22.71 -40.98 8.59
N ALA A 200 -22.35 -41.95 7.75
CA ALA A 200 -21.59 -41.76 6.50
C ALA A 200 -22.14 -42.66 5.38
N GLY A 201 -21.74 -42.38 4.13
CA GLY A 201 -22.02 -43.19 2.94
C GLY A 201 -22.92 -42.50 1.90
N VAL A 202 -22.81 -42.76 0.58
CA VAL A 202 -22.04 -43.79 -0.13
C VAL A 202 -21.56 -43.27 -1.52
N TYR A 203 -20.44 -43.85 -1.98
CA TYR A 203 -19.81 -43.83 -3.31
C TYR A 203 -20.71 -43.83 -4.56
N SER A 204 -20.14 -43.36 -5.68
CA SER A 204 -19.99 -44.19 -6.89
C SER A 204 -18.76 -43.77 -7.71
N ALA A 205 -18.13 -44.73 -8.41
CA ALA A 205 -17.02 -44.53 -9.34
C ALA A 205 -17.19 -45.45 -10.56
N GLN A 206 -16.83 -44.98 -11.76
CA GLN A 206 -16.77 -45.80 -12.98
C GLN A 206 -15.82 -45.20 -14.04
N GLU A 207 -15.07 -46.09 -14.70
CA GLU A 207 -14.16 -45.95 -15.84
C GLU A 207 -14.36 -47.23 -16.72
N PRO A 208 -13.71 -47.43 -17.88
CA PRO A 208 -13.36 -46.51 -18.98
C PRO A 208 -13.75 -47.10 -20.37
N ILE A 209 -13.55 -46.36 -21.48
CA ILE A 209 -13.49 -46.93 -22.85
C ILE A 209 -12.37 -46.25 -23.67
N ALA A 210 -11.49 -47.03 -24.30
CA ALA A 210 -10.52 -46.61 -25.34
C ALA A 210 -11.20 -46.64 -26.73
N THR A 211 -10.83 -45.85 -27.75
CA THR A 211 -9.66 -45.91 -28.69
C THR A 211 -9.81 -44.72 -29.69
N ASP A 212 -8.89 -44.30 -30.56
CA ASP A 212 -7.51 -44.69 -30.91
C ASP A 212 -6.71 -43.48 -31.46
N ALA A 213 -5.43 -43.71 -31.77
CA ALA A 213 -4.39 -42.79 -32.23
C ALA A 213 -4.67 -41.84 -33.42
N SER A 214 -4.02 -40.67 -33.39
CA SER A 214 -3.04 -40.30 -34.43
C SER A 214 -2.05 -39.22 -33.93
N ALA A 215 -0.81 -39.28 -34.42
CA ALA A 215 0.33 -38.54 -33.89
C ALA A 215 0.55 -37.18 -34.59
N GLN A 216 1.10 -36.19 -33.87
CA GLN A 216 2.21 -35.37 -34.40
C GLN A 216 3.01 -34.57 -33.33
N GLN A 217 4.22 -35.07 -33.09
CA GLN A 217 5.49 -34.33 -32.94
C GLN A 217 5.57 -33.05 -32.07
N ASN A 218 6.09 -33.26 -30.88
CA ASN A 218 6.71 -32.29 -29.97
C ASN A 218 7.81 -31.43 -30.64
N GLN A 219 7.73 -30.08 -30.54
CA GLN A 219 8.87 -29.17 -30.74
C GLN A 219 8.82 -27.98 -29.76
N GLN A 220 9.77 -27.95 -28.83
CA GLN A 220 10.16 -26.75 -28.09
C GLN A 220 11.23 -25.98 -28.90
N PRO A 221 11.20 -24.64 -28.96
CA PRO A 221 12.30 -23.87 -29.56
C PRO A 221 13.43 -23.63 -28.54
N ILE A 222 14.51 -24.39 -28.69
CA ILE A 222 15.80 -24.11 -28.06
C ILE A 222 16.46 -22.93 -28.79
N TRP A 223 16.83 -21.87 -28.08
CA TRP A 223 17.68 -20.80 -28.62
C TRP A 223 19.15 -21.19 -28.53
N THR A 224 19.72 -21.68 -29.63
CA THR A 224 21.19 -21.81 -29.80
C THR A 224 21.70 -20.91 -30.91
N GLN A 225 22.70 -20.11 -30.58
CA GLN A 225 23.45 -19.27 -31.50
C GLN A 225 23.98 -20.06 -32.69
N LYS A 226 23.99 -19.44 -33.89
CA LYS A 226 24.80 -19.93 -35.01
C LYS A 226 25.51 -18.77 -35.70
N LYS A 227 26.80 -18.60 -35.37
CA LYS A 227 27.74 -17.80 -36.17
C LYS A 227 27.86 -18.44 -37.56
N SER A 228 28.00 -17.62 -38.60
CA SER A 228 28.53 -18.06 -39.89
C SER A 228 29.75 -17.21 -40.21
N SER A 229 30.90 -17.86 -40.36
CA SER A 229 32.16 -17.22 -40.75
C SER A 229 32.39 -17.46 -42.23
N ILE A 230 32.91 -16.46 -42.95
CA ILE A 230 33.74 -16.69 -44.14
C ILE A 230 35.07 -15.97 -43.88
N VAL A 231 36.16 -16.68 -44.14
CA VAL A 231 37.54 -16.26 -43.90
C VAL A 231 38.26 -16.16 -45.24
N THR A 232 39.08 -15.13 -45.41
CA THR A 232 40.30 -15.24 -46.24
C THR A 232 41.42 -14.38 -45.63
N GLU A 233 42.55 -15.04 -45.37
CA GLU A 233 43.86 -14.52 -44.91
C GLU A 233 44.76 -14.13 -46.11
N PRO A 234 46.04 -13.74 -45.95
CA PRO A 234 46.72 -12.97 -44.87
C PRO A 234 47.69 -11.87 -45.41
N GLU A 235 48.26 -11.02 -44.53
CA GLU A 235 49.73 -10.79 -44.41
C GLU A 235 50.11 -9.76 -43.31
N LEU A 236 51.34 -9.88 -42.80
CA LEU A 236 52.03 -9.09 -41.76
C LEU A 236 53.39 -8.63 -42.33
N PRO A 237 54.29 -7.95 -41.58
CA PRO A 237 54.15 -6.75 -40.72
C PRO A 237 55.23 -5.68 -41.05
N ILE A 238 55.12 -4.43 -40.55
CA ILE A 238 56.30 -3.54 -40.38
C ILE A 238 56.28 -2.84 -39.01
N VAL A 239 57.45 -2.83 -38.37
CA VAL A 239 57.75 -2.30 -37.03
C VAL A 239 58.32 -0.88 -37.11
N ALA A 240 57.87 0.05 -36.24
CA ALA A 240 58.70 1.14 -35.71
C ALA A 240 58.04 1.88 -34.52
N SER A 241 58.84 2.13 -33.47
CA SER A 241 58.62 3.07 -32.37
C SER A 241 59.99 3.62 -31.93
N PRO A 242 60.12 4.69 -31.12
CA PRO A 242 59.35 5.94 -30.99
C PRO A 242 60.26 7.18 -31.29
N PRO A 243 59.85 8.43 -31.00
CA PRO A 243 60.17 9.07 -29.69
C PRO A 243 58.93 9.80 -29.10
N ALA A 244 58.60 9.68 -27.81
CA ALA A 244 59.22 10.22 -26.59
C ALA A 244 58.83 11.69 -26.27
N GLU A 245 58.07 11.87 -25.16
CA GLU A 245 57.86 13.09 -24.34
C GLU A 245 57.19 14.31 -25.02
N THR A 246 56.22 15.05 -24.45
CA THR A 246 55.43 15.05 -23.19
C THR A 246 53.94 15.29 -23.57
N ASP A 247 52.90 14.79 -22.87
CA ASP A 247 52.33 15.40 -21.65
C ASP A 247 51.54 14.35 -20.85
N ALA A 248 52.22 13.67 -19.93
CA ALA A 248 51.61 12.70 -19.05
C ALA A 248 51.06 13.37 -17.77
N GLU A 249 49.90 14.03 -17.86
CA GLU A 249 49.18 14.45 -16.63
C GLU A 249 47.64 14.60 -16.72
N ASN A 250 47.02 14.64 -17.91
CA ASN A 250 45.56 14.82 -18.06
C ASN A 250 44.76 13.57 -18.48
N THR A 251 45.41 12.41 -18.66
CA THR A 251 44.74 11.15 -19.08
C THR A 251 44.49 10.16 -17.93
N ALA A 252 44.81 10.54 -16.68
CA ALA A 252 44.69 9.68 -15.49
C ALA A 252 43.44 9.96 -14.63
N LEU A 253 42.57 10.90 -15.04
CA LEU A 253 41.40 11.35 -14.26
C LEU A 253 40.04 10.83 -14.79
N LEU A 254 40.04 9.92 -15.76
CA LEU A 254 38.81 9.36 -16.37
C LEU A 254 38.65 7.84 -16.19
N SER A 255 39.50 7.20 -15.39
CA SER A 255 39.58 5.73 -15.28
C SER A 255 39.44 5.18 -13.85
N SER A 256 38.73 5.88 -12.94
CA SER A 256 38.67 5.46 -11.53
C SER A 256 37.46 5.96 -10.69
N ILE A 257 36.23 5.90 -11.21
CA ILE A 257 35.01 5.87 -10.35
C ILE A 257 33.94 4.87 -10.84
N THR A 258 34.35 3.67 -11.25
CA THR A 258 33.47 2.51 -11.11
C THR A 258 33.47 2.10 -9.64
N LYS A 259 32.43 2.51 -8.89
CA LYS A 259 32.11 1.81 -7.63
C LYS A 259 31.94 0.33 -7.98
N ASP A 260 32.46 -0.55 -7.14
CA ASP A 260 32.28 -1.99 -7.30
C ASP A 260 30.79 -2.29 -7.08
N VAL A 261 30.07 -2.64 -8.15
CA VAL A 261 28.61 -2.85 -8.09
C VAL A 261 28.38 -4.32 -7.73
N PRO A 262 27.63 -4.62 -6.65
CA PRO A 262 27.42 -6.00 -6.24
C PRO A 262 26.66 -6.78 -7.31
N GLU A 263 26.93 -8.08 -7.41
CA GLU A 263 26.23 -8.97 -8.36
C GLU A 263 24.74 -9.16 -8.01
N THR A 264 24.36 -8.96 -6.74
CA THR A 264 22.99 -9.17 -6.25
C THR A 264 22.52 -8.07 -5.29
N LEU A 265 21.21 -7.87 -5.25
CA LEU A 265 20.53 -6.93 -4.36
C LEU A 265 19.33 -7.60 -3.67
N GLN A 266 19.23 -7.46 -2.35
CA GLN A 266 18.07 -7.93 -1.58
C GLN A 266 16.90 -6.95 -1.71
N LEU A 267 15.76 -7.44 -2.17
CA LEU A 267 14.50 -6.70 -2.35
C LEU A 267 13.42 -7.32 -1.45
N ASN A 268 13.42 -6.96 -0.16
CA ASN A 268 12.63 -7.61 0.90
C ASN A 268 12.85 -9.14 0.90
N GLN A 269 11.87 -9.92 0.43
CA GLN A 269 11.90 -11.38 0.35
C GLN A 269 12.52 -11.93 -0.95
N TYR A 270 12.78 -11.06 -1.93
CA TYR A 270 13.34 -11.41 -3.23
C TYR A 270 14.84 -11.13 -3.27
N VAL A 271 15.57 -11.95 -4.03
CA VAL A 271 16.96 -11.67 -4.43
C VAL A 271 16.94 -11.28 -5.89
N ALA A 272 17.48 -10.11 -6.22
CA ALA A 272 17.66 -9.66 -7.59
C ALA A 272 19.12 -9.81 -8.02
N SER A 273 19.34 -10.25 -9.26
CA SER A 273 20.64 -10.17 -9.94
C SER A 273 20.77 -8.82 -10.63
N ILE A 274 21.95 -8.19 -10.52
CA ILE A 274 22.25 -6.90 -11.13
C ILE A 274 22.92 -7.12 -12.49
N HIS A 275 22.33 -6.56 -13.55
CA HIS A 275 22.82 -6.70 -14.92
C HIS A 275 23.06 -5.33 -15.58
N ALA A 276 24.21 -5.18 -16.24
CA ALA A 276 24.50 -3.99 -17.03
C ALA A 276 23.50 -3.84 -18.20
N LEU A 277 23.05 -2.61 -18.44
CA LEU A 277 22.28 -2.28 -19.63
C LEU A 277 23.21 -2.21 -20.86
N PRO A 278 22.72 -2.52 -22.08
CA PRO A 278 23.55 -2.56 -23.30
C PRO A 278 24.01 -1.18 -23.80
N SER A 279 23.70 -0.09 -23.09
CA SER A 279 24.11 1.28 -23.45
C SER A 279 25.30 1.72 -22.61
N GLU A 280 26.35 2.21 -23.28
CA GLU A 280 27.52 2.82 -22.62
C GLU A 280 27.12 4.02 -21.76
N GLU A 281 26.16 4.83 -22.23
CA GLU A 281 25.63 5.98 -21.47
C GLU A 281 24.92 5.54 -20.18
N ALA A 282 24.21 4.41 -20.21
CA ALA A 282 23.59 3.84 -19.01
C ALA A 282 24.64 3.35 -18.01
N SER A 283 25.73 2.73 -18.49
CA SER A 283 26.86 2.33 -17.65
C SER A 283 27.57 3.55 -17.03
N LEU A 284 27.80 4.62 -17.81
CA LEU A 284 28.36 5.89 -17.32
C LEU A 284 27.45 6.59 -16.31
N GLN A 285 26.13 6.38 -16.37
CA GLN A 285 25.16 6.84 -15.38
C GLN A 285 24.85 5.81 -14.29
N GLN A 286 25.64 4.74 -14.17
CA GLN A 286 25.51 3.69 -13.16
C GLN A 286 24.07 3.12 -13.08
N LEU A 287 23.42 2.95 -14.24
CA LEU A 287 22.06 2.44 -14.37
C LEU A 287 22.08 0.96 -14.78
N TYR A 288 21.49 0.12 -13.95
CA TYR A 288 21.49 -1.34 -14.12
C TYR A 288 20.06 -1.89 -14.10
N ARG A 289 19.84 -3.02 -14.77
CA ARG A 289 18.61 -3.82 -14.67
C ARG A 289 18.72 -4.77 -13.47
N LEU A 290 17.60 -4.95 -12.78
CA LEU A 290 17.38 -5.97 -11.76
C LEU A 290 16.54 -7.10 -12.35
N GLU A 291 17.07 -8.31 -12.37
CA GLU A 291 16.32 -9.52 -12.70
C GLU A 291 15.98 -10.27 -11.41
N ILE A 292 14.71 -10.64 -11.21
CA ILE A 292 14.25 -11.38 -10.02
C ILE A 292 13.82 -12.78 -10.47
N PRO A 293 14.67 -13.82 -10.34
CA PRO A 293 14.35 -15.16 -10.84
C PRO A 293 13.11 -15.80 -10.20
N SER A 294 12.73 -15.36 -9.00
CA SER A 294 11.55 -15.83 -8.28
C SER A 294 10.24 -15.13 -8.67
N LEU A 295 10.24 -14.20 -9.66
CA LEU A 295 9.05 -13.52 -10.18
C LEU A 295 8.85 -13.68 -11.70
N PRO A 296 8.83 -14.92 -12.24
CA PRO A 296 8.74 -15.15 -13.69
C PRO A 296 7.43 -14.65 -14.31
N GLU A 297 6.33 -14.60 -13.54
CA GLU A 297 5.03 -14.14 -14.03
C GLU A 297 4.98 -12.62 -14.30
N LEU A 298 5.77 -11.83 -13.55
CA LEU A 298 5.84 -10.38 -13.73
C LEU A 298 6.89 -9.94 -14.75
N ALA A 299 7.91 -10.75 -15.04
CA ALA A 299 9.00 -10.41 -15.95
C ALA A 299 8.56 -9.92 -17.36
N PRO A 300 7.44 -10.40 -17.97
CA PRO A 300 6.94 -9.83 -19.23
C PRO A 300 6.33 -8.42 -19.10
N TYR A 301 5.87 -8.06 -17.89
CA TYR A 301 5.04 -6.88 -17.61
C TYR A 301 5.76 -5.80 -16.81
N LEU A 302 6.86 -6.12 -16.13
CA LEU A 302 7.62 -5.22 -15.28
C LEU A 302 9.12 -5.37 -15.53
N ASP A 303 9.77 -4.27 -15.88
CA ASP A 303 11.22 -4.10 -15.88
C ASP A 303 11.62 -3.31 -14.63
N ILE A 304 12.66 -3.72 -13.91
CA ILE A 304 13.12 -3.04 -12.70
C ILE A 304 14.55 -2.56 -12.93
N LEU A 305 14.79 -1.29 -12.66
CA LEU A 305 16.08 -0.63 -12.78
C LEU A 305 16.56 -0.12 -11.42
N VAL A 306 17.87 -0.06 -11.23
CA VAL A 306 18.51 0.59 -10.08
C VAL A 306 19.60 1.55 -10.52
N HIS A 307 19.62 2.72 -9.89
CA HIS A 307 20.72 3.69 -9.97
C HIS A 307 21.76 3.36 -8.88
N ALA A 308 22.86 2.71 -9.27
CA ALA A 308 23.81 2.12 -8.34
C ALA A 308 24.67 3.14 -7.57
N ALA A 309 24.70 4.40 -7.99
CA ALA A 309 25.39 5.46 -7.24
C ALA A 309 24.90 5.54 -5.77
N ASN A 310 23.59 5.30 -5.58
CA ASN A 310 22.87 5.38 -4.30
C ASN A 310 22.41 4.01 -3.76
N LEU A 311 23.09 2.92 -4.13
CA LEU A 311 22.69 1.54 -3.78
C LEU A 311 22.71 1.22 -2.26
N GLU A 312 23.28 2.08 -1.42
CA GLU A 312 23.24 1.94 0.04
C GLU A 312 21.91 2.46 0.64
N ASN A 313 21.29 3.46 0.00
CA ASN A 313 20.14 4.20 0.55
C ASN A 313 18.93 4.23 -0.40
N TRP A 314 18.92 3.45 -1.48
CA TRP A 314 17.87 3.48 -2.51
C TRP A 314 16.45 3.30 -1.98
N GLN A 315 16.27 2.60 -0.85
CA GLN A 315 14.96 2.40 -0.19
C GLN A 315 14.40 3.68 0.46
N HIS A 316 15.26 4.64 0.80
CA HIS A 316 14.86 5.95 1.32
C HIS A 316 14.43 6.91 0.20
N HIS A 317 14.74 6.58 -1.06
CA HIS A 317 14.32 7.33 -2.23
C HIS A 317 12.95 6.83 -2.76
N PRO A 318 12.15 7.71 -3.38
CA PRO A 318 10.93 7.29 -4.05
C PRO A 318 11.21 6.29 -5.17
N VAL A 319 10.28 5.36 -5.38
CA VAL A 319 10.24 4.54 -6.59
C VAL A 319 9.46 5.27 -7.65
N TYR A 320 10.05 5.37 -8.84
CA TYR A 320 9.39 5.90 -10.01
C TYR A 320 8.88 4.73 -10.86
N LEU A 321 7.56 4.64 -11.01
CA LEU A 321 6.87 3.64 -11.85
C LEU A 321 6.37 4.32 -13.11
N ALA A 322 6.57 3.71 -14.27
CA ALA A 322 6.23 4.34 -15.52
C ALA A 322 5.77 3.37 -16.61
N GLU A 323 4.88 3.82 -17.49
CA GLU A 323 4.32 3.03 -18.58
C GLU A 323 5.19 3.23 -19.83
N GLN A 324 5.84 2.17 -20.30
CA GLN A 324 6.63 2.17 -21.54
C GLN A 324 5.74 1.85 -22.73
N ILE A 325 5.85 2.64 -23.79
CA ILE A 325 5.14 2.47 -25.07
C ILE A 325 6.11 2.35 -26.24
N ASN A 326 5.67 1.66 -27.29
CA ASN A 326 6.38 1.61 -28.58
C ASN A 326 6.04 2.84 -29.45
N GLN A 327 6.70 2.94 -30.61
CA GLN A 327 6.51 4.03 -31.58
C GLN A 327 5.07 4.20 -32.11
N HIS A 328 4.20 3.20 -31.94
CA HIS A 328 2.81 3.25 -32.38
C HIS A 328 1.84 3.58 -31.23
N GLY A 329 2.37 3.85 -30.02
CA GLY A 329 1.58 4.10 -28.81
C GLY A 329 1.01 2.82 -28.17
N GLY A 330 1.45 1.63 -28.61
CA GLY A 330 1.11 0.37 -27.97
C GLY A 330 1.93 0.16 -26.69
N PHE A 331 1.29 -0.33 -25.63
CA PHE A 331 1.96 -0.62 -24.36
C PHE A 331 2.98 -1.75 -24.52
N VAL A 332 4.14 -1.58 -23.87
CA VAL A 332 5.21 -2.59 -23.83
C VAL A 332 5.22 -3.26 -22.45
N ARG A 333 5.45 -2.47 -21.40
CA ARG A 333 5.58 -2.91 -19.99
C ARG A 333 5.56 -1.73 -19.02
N TYR A 334 5.47 -2.01 -17.73
CA TYR A 334 5.85 -1.08 -16.67
C TYR A 334 7.38 -1.07 -16.48
N VAL A 335 7.93 0.08 -16.11
CA VAL A 335 9.34 0.26 -15.72
C VAL A 335 9.36 0.86 -14.32
N ALA A 336 10.00 0.17 -13.37
CA ALA A 336 10.28 0.67 -12.03
C ALA A 336 11.74 1.15 -11.95
N LEU A 337 11.99 2.33 -11.38
CA LEU A 337 13.33 2.85 -11.13
C LEU A 337 13.55 3.10 -9.63
N LEU A 338 14.59 2.47 -9.10
CA LEU A 338 15.02 2.53 -7.71
C LEU A 338 16.28 3.43 -7.56
N GLY A 339 16.38 4.18 -6.46
CA GLY A 339 17.59 4.94 -6.11
C GLY A 339 17.81 6.26 -6.86
N ALA A 340 16.80 6.74 -7.60
CA ALA A 340 16.81 8.10 -8.14
C ALA A 340 16.39 9.12 -7.06
N GLU A 341 17.20 10.16 -6.88
CA GLU A 341 17.05 11.17 -5.82
C GLU A 341 15.82 12.07 -6.03
N ASN A 342 15.52 12.37 -7.29
CA ASN A 342 14.51 13.35 -7.67
C ASN A 342 13.92 13.04 -9.06
N GLN A 343 12.80 13.71 -9.36
CA GLN A 343 12.02 13.50 -10.59
C GLN A 343 12.83 13.78 -11.86
N THR A 344 13.68 14.80 -11.86
CA THR A 344 14.53 15.17 -13.00
C THR A 344 15.56 14.08 -13.32
N GLN A 345 16.22 13.53 -12.29
CA GLN A 345 17.15 12.41 -12.44
C GLN A 345 16.39 11.15 -12.91
N ALA A 346 15.21 10.87 -12.35
CA ALA A 346 14.39 9.73 -12.74
C ALA A 346 13.95 9.77 -14.21
N MET A 347 13.46 10.92 -14.68
CA MET A 347 13.10 11.13 -16.10
C MET A 347 14.30 10.89 -17.03
N ARG A 348 15.46 11.47 -16.70
CA ARG A 348 16.70 11.29 -17.47
C ARG A 348 17.14 9.83 -17.53
N LEU A 349 17.15 9.12 -16.40
CA LEU A 349 17.56 7.72 -16.33
C LEU A 349 16.58 6.81 -17.09
N MET A 350 15.27 7.03 -16.97
CA MET A 350 14.27 6.28 -17.74
C MET A 350 14.40 6.50 -19.26
N GLN A 351 14.77 7.71 -19.71
CA GLN A 351 15.01 7.98 -21.14
C GLN A 351 16.17 7.14 -21.71
N LEU A 352 17.24 6.90 -20.93
CA LEU A 352 18.39 6.07 -21.36
C LEU A 352 18.01 4.60 -21.63
N LEU A 353 17.05 4.04 -20.88
CA LEU A 353 16.53 2.69 -21.14
C LEU A 353 15.85 2.60 -22.52
N ASN A 354 15.15 3.67 -22.91
CA ASN A 354 14.25 3.65 -24.06
C ASN A 354 14.95 3.87 -25.40
N ALA A 355 16.02 4.68 -25.41
CA ALA A 355 16.70 5.11 -26.63
C ALA A 355 17.14 3.95 -27.55
N PRO A 356 17.73 2.83 -27.06
CA PRO A 356 18.12 1.71 -27.91
C PRO A 356 16.95 0.99 -28.61
N TYR A 357 15.75 1.06 -28.03
CA TYR A 357 14.56 0.35 -28.52
C TYR A 357 13.56 1.26 -29.23
N GLN A 358 13.86 2.56 -29.33
CA GLN A 358 12.96 3.59 -29.87
C GLN A 358 11.59 3.61 -29.15
N HIS A 359 11.60 3.25 -27.87
CA HIS A 359 10.44 3.33 -26.98
C HIS A 359 10.27 4.75 -26.42
N ALA A 360 9.14 5.03 -25.78
CA ALA A 360 8.89 6.25 -25.02
C ALA A 360 8.18 5.92 -23.71
N MET A 361 8.12 6.90 -22.79
CA MET A 361 7.29 6.82 -21.59
C MET A 361 5.96 7.53 -21.85
N ALA A 362 4.84 6.89 -21.52
CA ALA A 362 3.50 7.48 -21.62
C ALA A 362 3.13 8.27 -20.36
N ALA A 363 3.48 7.74 -19.19
CA ALA A 363 3.35 8.42 -17.90
C ALA A 363 4.35 7.89 -16.88
N ILE A 364 4.72 8.76 -15.94
CA ILE A 364 5.56 8.44 -14.78
C ILE A 364 4.77 8.80 -13.51
N ARG A 365 4.78 7.88 -12.56
CA ARG A 365 4.19 7.99 -11.22
C ARG A 365 5.25 7.70 -10.17
N GLN A 366 4.97 8.11 -8.93
CA GLN A 366 5.86 8.05 -7.79
C GLN A 366 5.17 7.35 -6.61
N MET A 367 5.86 6.45 -5.93
CA MET A 367 5.39 5.85 -4.66
C MET A 367 6.56 5.44 -3.75
N SER A 368 6.27 4.95 -2.54
CA SER A 368 7.30 4.41 -1.64
C SER A 368 7.75 3.00 -2.07
N TRP A 369 8.98 2.60 -1.73
CA TRP A 369 9.42 1.21 -1.93
C TRP A 369 8.52 0.22 -1.17
N ILE A 370 8.12 0.57 0.06
CA ILE A 370 7.28 -0.28 0.91
C ILE A 370 5.92 -0.57 0.23
N ASP A 371 5.29 0.44 -0.38
CA ASP A 371 4.03 0.27 -1.10
C ASP A 371 4.14 -0.61 -2.36
N LEU A 372 5.30 -0.62 -3.02
CA LEU A 372 5.56 -1.44 -4.20
C LEU A 372 5.94 -2.87 -3.83
N ALA A 373 6.81 -3.07 -2.83
CA ALA A 373 7.37 -4.38 -2.49
C ALA A 373 6.26 -5.40 -2.15
N ASP A 374 5.25 -4.97 -1.38
CA ASP A 374 4.06 -5.75 -1.02
C ASP A 374 3.08 -5.97 -2.19
N ARG A 375 3.44 -5.55 -3.42
CA ARG A 375 2.59 -5.61 -4.63
C ARG A 375 3.27 -6.31 -5.80
N LEU A 376 4.52 -6.74 -5.65
CA LEU A 376 5.25 -7.57 -6.61
C LEU A 376 4.80 -9.05 -6.63
N SER A 377 3.68 -9.40 -5.99
CA SER A 377 3.14 -10.76 -5.93
C SER A 377 2.28 -11.15 -7.13
N SER A 378 1.72 -10.18 -7.86
CA SER A 378 0.83 -10.43 -9.01
C SER A 378 0.67 -9.17 -9.87
N LEU A 379 0.33 -9.36 -11.15
CA LEU A 379 0.09 -8.26 -12.08
C LEU A 379 -1.10 -7.38 -11.67
N GLU A 380 -2.15 -7.99 -11.09
CA GLU A 380 -3.30 -7.26 -10.55
C GLU A 380 -2.90 -6.35 -9.37
N SER A 381 -2.07 -6.85 -8.45
CA SER A 381 -1.57 -6.07 -7.32
C SER A 381 -0.66 -4.92 -7.75
N LEU A 382 0.21 -5.14 -8.73
CA LEU A 382 1.05 -4.10 -9.33
C LEU A 382 0.19 -3.02 -10.02
N PHE A 383 -0.82 -3.43 -10.78
CA PHE A 383 -1.73 -2.51 -11.49
C PHE A 383 -2.59 -1.67 -10.53
N ASP A 384 -3.15 -2.28 -9.47
CA ASP A 384 -3.88 -1.57 -8.42
C ASP A 384 -3.00 -0.51 -7.73
N ALA A 385 -1.77 -0.90 -7.37
CA ALA A 385 -0.79 -0.01 -6.76
C ALA A 385 -0.42 1.17 -7.69
N TYR A 386 -0.11 0.89 -8.96
CA TYR A 386 0.17 1.91 -9.96
C TYR A 386 -1.03 2.87 -10.15
N THR A 387 -2.25 2.32 -10.22
CA THR A 387 -3.46 3.08 -10.54
C THR A 387 -3.93 3.95 -9.37
N HIS A 388 -3.98 3.39 -8.16
CA HIS A 388 -4.65 3.97 -7.00
C HIS A 388 -3.73 4.48 -5.88
N LYS A 389 -2.49 3.97 -5.77
CA LYS A 389 -1.51 4.43 -4.75
C LYS A 389 -0.45 5.39 -5.31
N ALA A 390 0.01 5.17 -6.55
CA ALA A 390 1.12 5.94 -7.10
C ALA A 390 0.66 7.34 -7.58
N ILE A 391 1.34 8.38 -7.10
CA ILE A 391 1.07 9.78 -7.45
C ILE A 391 1.63 10.03 -8.86
N ARG A 392 0.79 10.47 -9.81
CA ARG A 392 1.26 10.83 -11.16
C ARG A 392 2.07 12.12 -11.12
N ILE A 393 3.29 12.08 -11.64
CA ILE A 393 4.24 13.20 -11.63
C ILE A 393 4.48 13.79 -13.02
N TRP A 394 4.33 12.98 -14.08
CA TRP A 394 4.50 13.39 -15.47
C TRP A 394 3.67 12.48 -16.39
N ASN A 395 3.22 13.01 -17.52
CA ASN A 395 2.63 12.25 -18.62
C ASN A 395 2.78 12.97 -19.96
N ASP A 396 2.69 12.21 -21.05
CA ASP A 396 2.56 12.74 -22.40
C ASP A 396 1.27 13.55 -22.57
N GLU A 397 1.24 14.48 -23.54
CA GLU A 397 0.07 15.35 -23.80
C GLU A 397 -1.21 14.55 -24.13
N ASN A 398 -1.08 13.43 -24.84
CA ASN A 398 -2.20 12.60 -25.29
C ASN A 398 -2.39 11.34 -24.43
N TYR A 399 -1.82 11.35 -23.22
CA TYR A 399 -1.79 10.23 -22.31
C TYR A 399 -3.19 9.66 -21.96
N MET A 400 -3.29 8.34 -22.02
CA MET A 400 -4.40 7.57 -21.49
C MET A 400 -3.82 6.34 -20.77
N SER A 401 -4.28 6.04 -19.56
CA SER A 401 -3.77 4.91 -18.78
C SER A 401 -4.06 3.58 -19.46
N PHE A 402 -3.19 2.60 -19.21
CA PHE A 402 -3.30 1.25 -19.78
C PHE A 402 -3.76 0.23 -18.73
N ILE A 403 -4.66 -0.67 -19.12
CA ILE A 403 -5.13 -1.78 -18.27
C ILE A 403 -4.62 -3.12 -18.84
N PRO A 404 -3.99 -3.97 -18.02
CA PRO A 404 -3.54 -5.29 -18.46
C PRO A 404 -4.68 -6.15 -19.03
N ALA A 405 -4.41 -6.80 -20.17
CA ALA A 405 -5.38 -7.63 -20.88
C ALA A 405 -6.00 -8.73 -20.00
N GLN A 406 -5.21 -9.29 -19.10
CA GLN A 406 -5.60 -10.36 -18.17
C GLN A 406 -6.72 -9.95 -17.20
N LEU A 407 -6.90 -8.65 -16.92
CA LEU A 407 -7.91 -8.15 -15.98
C LEU A 407 -9.29 -7.96 -16.64
N ILE A 408 -9.39 -8.09 -17.97
CA ILE A 408 -10.58 -7.78 -18.75
C ILE A 408 -11.43 -9.03 -19.01
N GLN A 409 -12.69 -8.99 -18.60
CA GLN A 409 -13.67 -10.03 -18.93
C GLN A 409 -14.38 -9.73 -20.25
N THR A 410 -14.13 -10.61 -21.23
CA THR A 410 -14.70 -10.59 -22.59
C THR A 410 -16.01 -11.40 -22.71
N GLN A 411 -16.66 -11.70 -21.59
CA GLN A 411 -17.88 -12.52 -21.52
C GLN A 411 -19.11 -11.63 -21.31
N LYS A 412 -20.24 -11.99 -21.95
CA LYS A 412 -21.53 -11.28 -21.84
C LYS A 412 -21.46 -9.80 -22.27
N ILE A 413 -20.90 -9.55 -23.45
CA ILE A 413 -20.77 -8.21 -24.04
C ILE A 413 -22.09 -7.74 -24.67
N ILE A 414 -22.40 -6.44 -24.59
CA ILE A 414 -23.50 -5.84 -25.37
C ILE A 414 -23.10 -5.86 -26.86
N GLN A 415 -23.98 -6.35 -27.72
CA GLN A 415 -23.75 -6.40 -29.16
C GLN A 415 -24.34 -5.16 -29.84
N PHE A 416 -23.48 -4.40 -30.53
CA PHE A 416 -23.81 -3.26 -31.39
C PHE A 416 -22.65 -3.01 -32.37
N ASP A 417 -22.85 -2.21 -33.41
CA ASP A 417 -21.80 -1.93 -34.39
C ASP A 417 -20.85 -0.83 -33.89
N GLU A 418 -19.59 -1.18 -33.68
CA GLU A 418 -18.52 -0.27 -33.24
C GLU A 418 -17.86 0.46 -34.43
N SER A 419 -17.38 1.69 -34.25
CA SER A 419 -16.50 2.34 -35.25
C SER A 419 -15.23 1.50 -35.50
N VAL A 420 -14.57 1.70 -36.65
CA VAL A 420 -13.27 1.08 -36.95
C VAL A 420 -12.26 1.44 -35.85
N ALA A 421 -11.56 0.44 -35.33
CA ALA A 421 -10.56 0.59 -34.29
C ALA A 421 -9.13 0.61 -34.85
N ASN A 422 -8.23 1.25 -34.11
CA ASN A 422 -6.77 1.21 -34.29
C ASN A 422 -6.08 1.00 -32.93
N ILE A 423 -4.74 0.88 -32.89
CA ILE A 423 -3.97 0.61 -31.66
C ILE A 423 -4.26 1.64 -30.54
N GLN A 424 -4.48 2.90 -30.89
CA GLN A 424 -4.76 4.01 -29.97
C GLN A 424 -6.23 4.12 -29.54
N THR A 425 -7.12 3.29 -30.09
CA THR A 425 -8.55 3.32 -29.76
C THR A 425 -8.76 2.73 -28.36
N PRO A 426 -9.40 3.46 -27.42
CA PRO A 426 -9.65 2.95 -26.08
C PRO A 426 -10.62 1.76 -26.07
N LEU A 427 -10.53 0.96 -25.01
CA LEU A 427 -11.64 0.13 -24.54
C LEU A 427 -12.53 0.95 -23.60
N LEU A 428 -13.84 0.72 -23.64
CA LEU A 428 -14.78 1.19 -22.61
C LEU A 428 -15.14 0.03 -21.69
N LEU A 429 -14.87 0.18 -20.40
CA LEU A 429 -14.96 -0.89 -19.41
C LEU A 429 -15.88 -0.51 -18.23
N LEU A 430 -16.53 -1.51 -17.62
CA LEU A 430 -17.33 -1.37 -16.39
C LEU A 430 -16.71 -2.20 -15.26
N LYS A 431 -16.36 -1.56 -14.14
CA LYS A 431 -15.98 -2.23 -12.89
C LYS A 431 -17.22 -2.57 -12.07
N GLU A 432 -17.47 -3.86 -11.92
CA GLU A 432 -18.54 -4.44 -11.11
C GLU A 432 -17.94 -5.27 -9.95
N ARG A 433 -17.81 -4.65 -8.77
CA ARG A 433 -17.06 -5.22 -7.63
C ARG A 433 -15.62 -5.55 -8.06
N GLN A 434 -15.27 -6.83 -8.15
CA GLN A 434 -13.96 -7.35 -8.56
C GLN A 434 -13.91 -7.83 -10.02
N LYS A 435 -14.82 -7.37 -10.88
CA LYS A 435 -14.90 -7.80 -12.28
C LYS A 435 -14.91 -6.59 -13.20
N ILE A 436 -13.94 -6.50 -14.10
CA ILE A 436 -13.87 -5.46 -15.13
C ILE A 436 -14.38 -6.07 -16.44
N ARG A 437 -15.48 -5.55 -16.98
CA ARG A 437 -16.13 -6.09 -18.19
C ARG A 437 -16.10 -5.08 -19.33
N ILE A 438 -16.01 -5.58 -20.56
CA ILE A 438 -16.05 -4.75 -21.75
C ILE A 438 -17.48 -4.30 -22.10
N ILE A 439 -17.60 -3.01 -22.44
CA ILE A 439 -18.80 -2.39 -23.04
C ILE A 439 -18.53 -2.14 -24.53
N HIS A 440 -17.40 -1.52 -24.86
CA HIS A 440 -16.98 -1.17 -26.23
C HIS A 440 -15.50 -1.51 -26.41
N GLY A 441 -15.14 -1.98 -27.60
CA GLY A 441 -13.78 -2.28 -28.02
C GLY A 441 -13.58 -3.72 -28.49
N GLN A 442 -14.65 -4.43 -28.87
CA GLN A 442 -14.55 -5.76 -29.46
C GLN A 442 -13.69 -5.73 -30.74
N LYS A 443 -13.90 -4.72 -31.61
CA LYS A 443 -13.06 -4.50 -32.80
C LYS A 443 -11.63 -4.12 -32.43
N ARG A 444 -11.41 -3.48 -31.27
CA ARG A 444 -10.08 -3.12 -30.76
C ARG A 444 -9.30 -4.33 -30.24
N LEU A 445 -9.94 -5.22 -29.48
CA LEU A 445 -9.35 -6.48 -29.01
C LEU A 445 -9.02 -7.42 -30.17
N ALA A 446 -9.84 -7.41 -31.22
CA ALA A 446 -9.63 -8.24 -32.41
C ALA A 446 -8.43 -7.82 -33.28
N LEU A 447 -7.85 -6.61 -33.09
CA LEU A 447 -6.70 -6.14 -33.89
C LEU A 447 -5.42 -6.94 -33.61
N SER A 448 -5.18 -7.27 -32.35
CA SER A 448 -3.97 -7.98 -31.92
C SER A 448 -4.24 -8.76 -30.63
N PRO A 449 -4.30 -10.10 -30.67
CA PRO A 449 -4.54 -10.91 -29.49
C PRO A 449 -3.31 -11.01 -28.55
N THR A 450 -2.17 -10.43 -28.94
CA THR A 450 -0.90 -10.51 -28.19
C THR A 450 -0.56 -9.25 -27.40
N GLU A 451 -1.41 -8.22 -27.43
CA GLU A 451 -1.18 -7.00 -26.64
C GLU A 451 -1.35 -7.26 -25.14
N SER A 452 -0.35 -6.83 -24.36
CA SER A 452 -0.26 -7.06 -22.91
C SER A 452 -1.19 -6.13 -22.10
N ALA A 453 -1.47 -4.93 -22.60
CA ALA A 453 -2.40 -3.97 -22.01
C ALA A 453 -3.02 -3.06 -23.08
N TYR A 454 -4.19 -2.50 -22.78
CA TYR A 454 -4.94 -1.62 -23.69
C TYR A 454 -5.22 -0.26 -23.04
N PRO A 455 -5.23 0.85 -23.81
CA PRO A 455 -5.65 2.13 -23.26
C PRO A 455 -7.16 2.11 -23.00
N TYR A 456 -7.65 2.72 -21.91
CA TYR A 456 -9.04 2.50 -21.47
C TYR A 456 -9.74 3.71 -20.86
N PHE A 457 -11.08 3.65 -20.90
CA PHE A 457 -11.98 4.35 -19.99
C PHE A 457 -12.63 3.36 -19.03
N LEU A 458 -12.70 3.71 -17.75
CA LEU A 458 -13.34 2.89 -16.72
C LEU A 458 -14.55 3.61 -16.13
N LEU A 459 -15.68 2.93 -16.20
CA LEU A 459 -16.91 3.26 -15.51
C LEU A 459 -17.01 2.40 -14.26
N GLU A 460 -17.43 2.97 -13.13
CA GLU A 460 -17.61 2.21 -11.89
C GLU A 460 -19.10 2.12 -11.53
N ARG A 461 -19.58 0.90 -11.28
CA ARG A 461 -21.01 0.64 -10.99
C ARG A 461 -21.53 1.37 -9.74
N HIS A 462 -20.65 1.78 -8.82
CA HIS A 462 -21.06 2.51 -7.63
C HIS A 462 -21.52 3.95 -7.92
N HIS A 463 -21.19 4.52 -9.09
CA HIS A 463 -21.71 5.81 -9.58
C HIS A 463 -23.10 5.69 -10.26
N GLY A 464 -23.97 4.78 -9.80
CA GLY A 464 -25.31 4.54 -10.37
C GLY A 464 -25.34 3.81 -11.74
N ILE A 465 -24.18 3.61 -12.37
CA ILE A 465 -24.06 3.05 -13.73
C ILE A 465 -24.52 1.59 -13.77
N SER A 466 -25.49 1.28 -14.64
CA SER A 466 -26.01 -0.08 -14.83
C SER A 466 -25.96 -0.56 -16.28
N TRP A 467 -25.95 -1.87 -16.49
CA TRP A 467 -26.03 -2.48 -17.82
C TRP A 467 -27.27 -2.03 -18.61
N GLN A 468 -28.42 -1.86 -17.94
CA GLN A 468 -29.67 -1.41 -18.57
C GLN A 468 -29.58 0.05 -19.03
N MET A 469 -28.98 0.92 -18.20
CA MET A 469 -28.70 2.32 -18.54
C MET A 469 -27.77 2.43 -19.76
N ILE A 470 -26.66 1.66 -19.77
CA ILE A 470 -25.72 1.62 -20.89
C ILE A 470 -26.41 1.12 -22.17
N GLN A 471 -27.24 0.08 -22.08
CA GLN A 471 -28.04 -0.42 -23.22
C GLN A 471 -29.05 0.62 -23.74
N MET A 472 -29.72 1.34 -22.84
CA MET A 472 -30.64 2.43 -23.20
C MET A 472 -29.94 3.56 -23.94
N ILE A 473 -28.74 3.95 -23.50
CA ILE A 473 -27.91 4.98 -24.17
C ILE A 473 -27.47 4.46 -25.55
N ILE A 474 -26.93 3.25 -25.64
CA ILE A 474 -26.52 2.61 -26.92
C ILE A 474 -27.68 2.58 -27.93
N ALA A 475 -28.91 2.31 -27.48
CA ALA A 475 -30.09 2.29 -28.34
C ALA A 475 -30.48 3.67 -28.94
N GLN A 476 -29.97 4.77 -28.39
CA GLN A 476 -30.19 6.13 -28.89
C GLN A 476 -29.08 6.61 -29.85
N PHE A 477 -27.94 5.90 -29.90
CA PHE A 477 -26.82 6.24 -30.78
C PHE A 477 -27.07 5.84 -32.24
N ARG A 478 -26.49 6.61 -33.16
CA ARG A 478 -26.35 6.19 -34.56
C ARG A 478 -25.18 5.21 -34.68
N SER A 479 -25.37 4.12 -35.41
CA SER A 479 -24.29 3.19 -35.75
C SER A 479 -23.48 3.69 -36.95
N PRO A 480 -22.16 3.41 -37.04
CA PRO A 480 -21.34 2.73 -36.04
C PRO A 480 -20.91 3.63 -34.88
N ILE A 481 -20.96 3.12 -33.65
CA ILE A 481 -20.76 3.89 -32.41
C ILE A 481 -19.28 4.09 -32.10
N ASN A 482 -18.86 5.33 -31.80
CA ASN A 482 -17.49 5.63 -31.38
C ASN A 482 -17.31 5.47 -29.85
N CYS A 483 -16.19 4.86 -29.42
CA CYS A 483 -15.90 4.62 -28.00
C CYS A 483 -15.85 5.91 -27.16
N ARG A 484 -15.23 6.98 -27.68
CA ARG A 484 -15.08 8.26 -26.94
C ARG A 484 -16.40 9.01 -26.86
N GLU A 485 -17.25 8.91 -27.88
CA GLU A 485 -18.59 9.52 -27.87
C GLU A 485 -19.52 8.78 -26.90
N LEU A 486 -19.54 7.45 -26.94
CA LEU A 486 -20.32 6.64 -26.00
C LEU A 486 -19.90 6.88 -24.55
N TYR A 487 -18.60 6.95 -24.27
CA TYR A 487 -18.10 7.31 -22.93
C TYR A 487 -18.59 8.69 -22.48
N LYS A 488 -18.49 9.72 -23.34
CA LYS A 488 -18.96 11.08 -23.04
C LYS A 488 -20.46 11.12 -22.73
N GLU A 489 -21.28 10.37 -23.46
CA GLU A 489 -22.72 10.37 -23.22
C GLU A 489 -23.08 9.70 -21.89
N ILE A 490 -22.45 8.55 -21.58
CA ILE A 490 -22.65 7.89 -20.29
C ILE A 490 -22.21 8.80 -19.13
N GLN A 491 -21.14 9.58 -19.30
CA GLN A 491 -20.65 10.52 -18.27
C GLN A 491 -21.61 11.68 -17.97
N LYS A 492 -22.38 12.17 -18.96
CA LYS A 492 -23.43 13.18 -18.72
C LYS A 492 -24.46 12.67 -17.70
N HIS A 493 -24.98 11.47 -17.94
CA HIS A 493 -25.96 10.81 -17.07
C HIS A 493 -25.44 10.36 -15.69
N ILE A 494 -24.17 10.65 -15.35
CA ILE A 494 -23.61 10.49 -13.99
C ILE A 494 -23.53 11.85 -13.27
N SER A 495 -23.56 12.95 -14.03
CA SER A 495 -23.41 14.32 -13.54
C SER A 495 -24.74 15.04 -13.31
N ASP A 496 -25.85 14.40 -13.72
CA ASP A 496 -27.25 14.80 -13.53
C ASP A 496 -27.91 13.95 -12.42
#